data_AF-A0A8T4PEM9-F1
#
_entry.id   AF-A0A8T4PEM9-F1
#
_cell.length_a   1.000
_cell.length_b   1.000
_cell.length_c   1.000
_cell.angle_alpha   90.00
_cell.angle_beta   90.00
_cell.angle_gamma   90.00
#
_symmetry.space_group_name_H-M   'P 1'
#
loop_
_entity.id
_entity.type
_entity.pdbx_description
1 polymer ?
#
loop_
_entity_poly.entity_id
_entity_poly.type
_entity_poly.pdbx_seq_one_letter_code
_entity_poly.pdbx_strand_id
1 'polypeptide(L)'
;IMVLALGDSISHLFGLHYGRTRHPLSKTKFLEGTIAGFAAGFIGALVFLPWHEAFFASLAAMIVEAIEVKIGTQQVDDNLLVPLVAGAVVLAIRLF
;
A
#
# COMPACT_ATOMS: atom_id res chain seq x y z
N ILE A 1 0.84 6.87 8.02
CA ILE A 1 -0.22 7.72 7.44
C ILE A 1 0.19 8.28 6.08
N MET A 2 1.42 8.79 5.86
CA MET A 2 1.84 9.27 4.53
C MET A 2 1.82 8.19 3.43
N VAL A 3 2.23 6.96 3.72
CA VAL A 3 2.18 5.84 2.77
C VAL A 3 0.76 5.61 2.25
N LEU A 4 -0.22 5.61 3.14
CA LEU A 4 -1.63 5.48 2.79
C LEU A 4 -2.13 6.72 2.05
N ALA A 5 -1.94 7.92 2.61
CA ALA A 5 -2.50 9.14 2.04
C ALA A 5 -2.01 9.40 0.61
N LEU A 6 -0.70 9.22 0.36
CA LEU A 6 -0.13 9.36 -0.97
C LEU A 6 -0.35 8.12 -1.83
N GLY A 7 -0.18 6.94 -1.25
CA GLY A 7 -0.32 5.66 -1.95
C GLY A 7 -1.73 5.48 -2.50
N ASP A 8 -2.76 5.60 -1.66
CA ASP A 8 -4.16 5.40 -2.06
C ASP A 8 -4.63 6.47 -3.05
N SER A 9 -4.31 7.75 -2.80
CA SER A 9 -4.69 8.85 -3.70
C SER A 9 -4.06 8.68 -5.10
N ILE A 10 -2.76 8.38 -5.15
CA ILE A 10 -2.03 8.24 -6.42
C ILE A 10 -2.39 6.92 -7.09
N SER A 11 -2.55 5.84 -6.33
CA SER A 11 -3.04 4.53 -6.80
C SER A 11 -4.37 4.66 -7.52
N HIS A 12 -5.33 5.36 -6.91
CA HIS A 12 -6.65 5.54 -7.48
C HIS A 12 -6.65 6.47 -8.70
N LEU A 13 -5.92 7.59 -8.63
CA LEU A 13 -5.76 8.52 -9.77
C LEU A 13 -5.09 7.85 -10.98
N PHE A 14 -3.98 7.14 -10.77
CA PHE A 14 -3.30 6.41 -11.83
C PHE A 14 -4.09 5.20 -12.30
N GLY A 15 -4.78 4.50 -11.41
CA GLY A 15 -5.68 3.40 -11.77
C GLY A 15 -6.83 3.86 -12.66
N LEU A 16 -7.39 5.05 -12.42
CA LEU A 16 -8.45 5.62 -13.25
C LEU A 16 -7.95 6.11 -14.63
N HIS A 17 -6.80 6.75 -14.68
CA HIS A 17 -6.28 7.35 -15.93
C HIS A 17 -5.47 6.38 -16.80
N TYR A 18 -4.69 5.50 -16.17
CA TYR A 18 -3.72 4.62 -16.82
C TYR A 18 -3.97 3.13 -16.55
N GLY A 19 -4.98 2.79 -15.74
CA GLY A 19 -5.33 1.40 -15.44
C GLY A 19 -5.78 0.66 -16.69
N ARG A 20 -4.94 -0.26 -17.15
CA ARG A 20 -5.23 -1.14 -18.29
C ARG A 20 -5.27 -2.60 -17.84
N THR A 21 -4.46 -2.95 -16.84
CA THR A 21 -4.28 -4.32 -16.36
C THR A 21 -4.94 -4.48 -15.00
N ARG A 22 -6.00 -5.28 -14.94
CA ARG A 22 -6.65 -5.60 -13.65
C ARG A 22 -5.67 -6.35 -12.76
N HIS A 23 -5.66 -6.00 -11.48
CA HIS A 23 -4.82 -6.66 -10.50
C HIS A 23 -5.28 -8.12 -10.33
N PRO A 24 -4.38 -9.12 -10.34
CA PRO A 24 -4.77 -10.53 -10.21
C PRO A 24 -5.37 -10.86 -8.83
N LEU A 25 -5.05 -10.06 -7.81
CA LEU A 25 -5.51 -10.23 -6.42
C LEU A 25 -6.72 -9.35 -6.02
N SER A 26 -7.10 -8.36 -6.85
CA SER A 26 -8.26 -7.50 -6.57
C SER A 26 -9.10 -7.31 -7.83
N LYS A 27 -10.42 -7.47 -7.72
CA LYS A 27 -11.35 -7.27 -8.84
C LYS A 27 -11.55 -5.80 -9.20
N THR A 28 -11.13 -4.90 -8.31
CA THR A 28 -11.43 -3.46 -8.35
C THR A 28 -10.19 -2.60 -8.59
N LYS A 29 -8.99 -3.05 -8.22
CA LYS A 29 -7.74 -2.29 -8.41
C LYS A 29 -6.99 -2.67 -9.70
N PHE A 30 -6.23 -1.72 -10.23
CA PHE A 30 -5.37 -1.88 -11.40
C PHE A 30 -3.91 -2.03 -10.99
N LEU A 31 -3.16 -2.86 -11.71
CA LEU A 31 -1.75 -3.14 -11.42
C LEU A 31 -0.88 -1.89 -11.58
N GLU A 32 -1.19 -1.05 -12.58
CA GLU A 32 -0.50 0.23 -12.78
C GLU A 32 -0.74 1.18 -11.60
N GLY A 33 -1.96 1.19 -11.06
CA GLY A 33 -2.31 1.95 -9.85
C GLY A 33 -1.53 1.47 -8.64
N THR A 34 -1.43 0.16 -8.41
CA THR A 34 -0.66 -0.41 -7.29
C THR A 34 0.83 -0.05 -7.37
N ILE A 35 1.43 -0.07 -8.56
CA ILE A 35 2.84 0.32 -8.75
C ILE A 35 3.03 1.82 -8.49
N ALA A 36 2.12 2.67 -8.99
CA ALA A 36 2.16 4.10 -8.74
C ALA A 36 1.96 4.43 -7.24
N GLY A 37 1.03 3.76 -6.58
CA GLY A 37 0.77 3.85 -5.15
C GLY A 37 1.98 3.40 -4.32
N PHE A 38 2.64 2.31 -4.70
CA PHE A 38 3.88 1.86 -4.08
C PHE A 38 4.98 2.94 -4.17
N ALA A 39 5.21 3.49 -5.36
CA ALA A 39 6.25 4.50 -5.57
C ALA A 39 5.94 5.78 -4.77
N ALA A 40 4.70 6.25 -4.80
CA ALA A 40 4.23 7.39 -4.03
C ALA A 40 4.36 7.17 -2.52
N GLY A 41 3.91 6.01 -2.03
CA GLY A 41 3.98 5.63 -0.64
C GLY A 41 5.42 5.48 -0.15
N PHE A 42 6.30 4.92 -0.99
CA PHE A 42 7.74 4.82 -0.72
C PHE A 42 8.38 6.21 -0.59
N ILE A 43 8.14 7.11 -1.54
CA ILE A 43 8.66 8.48 -1.51
C ILE A 43 8.14 9.22 -0.25
N GLY A 44 6.87 9.04 0.09
CA GLY A 44 6.30 9.58 1.33
C GLY A 44 6.94 9.02 2.60
N ALA A 45 7.22 7.72 2.63
CA ALA A 45 7.89 7.06 3.76
C ALA A 45 9.35 7.50 3.91
N LEU A 46 10.07 7.75 2.82
CA LEU A 46 11.46 8.20 2.83
C LEU A 46 11.69 9.50 3.61
N VAL A 47 10.65 10.33 3.77
CA VAL A 47 10.71 11.57 4.56
C VAL A 47 10.87 11.28 6.06
N PHE A 48 10.38 10.13 6.54
CA PHE A 48 10.34 9.78 7.97
C PHE A 48 11.21 8.57 8.33
N LEU A 49 11.50 7.70 7.36
CA LEU A 49 12.09 6.38 7.56
C LEU A 49 13.30 6.23 6.64
N PRO A 50 14.34 5.48 7.06
CA PRO A 50 15.44 5.13 6.18
C PRO A 50 14.95 4.27 5.01
N TRP A 51 15.71 4.27 3.91
CA TRP A 51 15.29 3.68 2.63
C TRP A 51 14.87 2.22 2.71
N HIS A 52 15.50 1.42 3.56
CA HIS A 52 15.16 0.01 3.73
C HIS A 52 13.81 -0.16 4.45
N GLU A 53 13.59 0.55 5.57
CA GLU A 53 12.31 0.55 6.28
C GLU A 53 11.17 1.06 5.38
N ALA A 54 11.40 2.17 4.68
CA ALA A 54 10.43 2.75 3.76
C ALA A 54 10.03 1.78 2.65
N PHE A 55 11.00 1.07 2.07
CA PHE A 55 10.78 0.13 0.96
C PHE A 55 9.92 -1.06 1.39
N PHE A 56 10.28 -1.72 2.49
CA PHE A 56 9.53 -2.88 2.97
C PHE A 56 8.15 -2.48 3.50
N ALA A 57 8.04 -1.33 4.18
CA ALA A 57 6.77 -0.83 4.68
C ALA A 57 5.79 -0.50 3.54
N SER A 58 6.23 0.20 2.49
CA SER A 58 5.38 0.51 1.34
C SER A 58 5.05 -0.74 0.53
N LEU A 59 5.99 -1.69 0.40
CA LEU A 59 5.74 -2.93 -0.34
C LEU A 59 4.66 -3.77 0.36
N ALA A 60 4.81 -3.99 1.67
CA ALA A 60 3.85 -4.76 2.44
C ALA A 60 2.48 -4.07 2.51
N ALA A 61 2.46 -2.75 2.65
CA ALA A 61 1.24 -1.94 2.60
C ALA A 61 0.46 -2.17 1.31
N MET A 62 1.11 -2.03 0.15
CA MET A 62 0.44 -2.19 -1.15
C MET A 62 0.01 -3.63 -1.43
N ILE A 63 0.77 -4.63 -0.96
CA ILE A 63 0.37 -6.04 -1.07
C ILE A 63 -0.90 -6.29 -0.26
N VAL A 64 -0.96 -5.80 0.97
CA VAL A 64 -2.15 -5.95 1.83
C VAL A 64 -3.33 -5.16 1.28
N GLU A 65 -3.09 -3.98 0.72
CA GLU A 65 -4.13 -3.20 0.04
C GLU A 65 -4.68 -3.92 -1.20
N ALA A 66 -3.83 -4.65 -1.93
CA ALA A 66 -4.22 -5.40 -3.12
C ALA A 66 -4.95 -6.71 -2.81
N ILE A 67 -4.68 -7.30 -1.64
CA ILE A 67 -5.43 -8.44 -1.12
C ILE A 67 -6.63 -7.83 -0.40
N GLU A 68 -7.79 -7.72 -1.04
CA GLU A 68 -9.01 -7.25 -0.35
C GLU A 68 -9.31 -8.17 0.86
N VAL A 69 -8.77 -7.84 2.04
CA VAL A 69 -8.82 -8.70 3.22
C VAL A 69 -10.26 -8.73 3.72
N LYS A 70 -10.89 -9.89 3.60
CA LYS A 70 -12.26 -10.15 4.06
C LYS A 70 -12.19 -11.01 5.30
N ILE A 71 -12.67 -10.48 6.43
CA ILE A 71 -12.86 -11.24 7.67
C ILE A 71 -14.35 -11.52 7.79
N GLY A 72 -14.78 -12.74 7.43
CA GLY A 72 -16.18 -13.10 7.35
C GLY A 72 -16.89 -12.43 6.18
N THR A 73 -17.99 -11.71 6.45
CA THR A 73 -18.75 -10.94 5.44
C THR A 73 -18.29 -9.48 5.32
N GLN A 74 -17.40 -9.01 6.19
CA GLN A 74 -16.95 -7.62 6.22
C GLN A 74 -15.57 -7.47 5.58
N GLN A 75 -15.45 -6.50 4.68
CA GLN A 75 -14.16 -6.02 4.18
C GLN A 75 -13.52 -5.18 5.27
N VAL A 76 -12.26 -5.47 5.57
CA VAL A 76 -11.48 -4.66 6.50
C VAL A 76 -11.00 -3.41 5.77
N ASP A 77 -11.20 -2.26 6.38
CA ASP A 77 -10.81 -0.96 5.83
C ASP A 77 -9.29 -0.89 5.64
N ASP A 78 -8.86 -0.58 4.41
CA ASP A 78 -7.46 -0.39 4.04
C ASP A 78 -6.83 0.78 4.81
N ASN A 79 -7.61 1.78 5.23
CA ASN A 79 -7.16 2.86 6.09
C ASN A 79 -6.70 2.40 7.47
N LEU A 80 -7.18 1.25 7.95
CA LEU A 80 -6.73 0.63 9.20
C LEU A 80 -5.62 -0.39 8.97
N LEU A 81 -5.78 -1.24 7.95
CA LEU A 81 -4.82 -2.31 7.65
C LEU A 81 -3.46 -1.78 7.19
N VAL A 82 -3.44 -0.80 6.30
CA VAL A 82 -2.20 -0.30 5.69
C VAL A 82 -1.27 0.34 6.73
N PRO A 83 -1.72 1.25 7.62
CA PRO A 83 -0.85 1.80 8.65
C PRO A 83 -0.40 0.75 9.66
N LEU A 84 -1.26 -0.22 9.99
CA LEU A 84 -0.95 -1.29 10.93
C LEU A 84 0.17 -2.19 10.39
N VAL A 85 0.06 -2.62 9.13
CA VAL A 85 1.05 -3.47 8.47
C VAL A 85 2.35 -2.72 8.25
N ALA A 86 2.29 -1.47 7.76
CA ALA A 86 3.48 -0.64 7.60
C ALA A 86 4.22 -0.45 8.94
N GLY A 87 3.49 -0.17 10.02
CA GLY A 87 4.06 -0.06 11.36
C GLY A 87 4.66 -1.37 11.87
N ALA A 88 3.98 -2.50 11.67
CA ALA A 88 4.46 -3.82 12.06
C ALA A 88 5.76 -4.20 11.33
N VAL A 89 5.87 -3.89 10.03
CA VAL A 89 7.07 -4.15 9.23
C VAL A 89 8.25 -3.30 9.69
N VAL A 90 8.04 -2.00 9.94
CA VAL A 90 9.08 -1.13 10.49
C VAL A 90 9.55 -1.65 11.84
N LEU A 91 8.62 -2.05 12.72
CA LEU A 91 8.95 -2.59 14.03
C LEU A 91 9.72 -3.91 13.92
N ALA A 92 9.33 -4.81 13.02
CA ALA A 92 10.04 -6.05 12.76
C ALA A 92 11.47 -5.79 12.27
N ILE A 93 11.67 -4.85 11.35
CA ILE A 93 13.00 -4.48 10.85
C ILE A 93 13.89 -3.93 11.96
N ARG A 94 13.33 -3.16 12.90
CA ARG A 94 14.10 -2.58 14.02
C ARG A 94 14.40 -3.57 15.14
N LEU A 95 13.71 -4.71 15.18
CA LEU A 95 13.93 -5.75 16.18
C LEU A 95 15.09 -6.68 15.82
N PHE A 96 15.54 -6.68 14.56
CA PHE A 96 16.65 -7.48 14.05
C PHE A 96 17.83 -6.59 13.64
#